data_AF-A0ABD7N9K1-F1
#
_entry.id   AF-A0ABD7N9K1-F1
#
_cell.length_a   1.000
_cell.length_b   1.000
_cell.length_c   1.000
_cell.angle_alpha   90.00
_cell.angle_beta   90.00
_cell.angle_gamma   90.00
#
_symmetry.space_group_name_H-M   'P 1'
#
loop_
_entity.id
_entity.type
_entity.pdbx_description
1 polymer ?
#
loop_
_entity_poly.entity_id
_entity_poly.type
_entity_poly.pdbx_seq_one_letter_code
_entity_poly.pdbx_strand_id
1 'polypeptide(L)'
;MDVRKTVEQLAASDIRVHCLALGGVDLTIAAGKMTMLVISAVAEFEKDLLIERTHSGLARTRAAGKRFGRPPALNQKLRQAALERLKAGASISAIAREFGTSRQTIMRLRGDAVSPELPD
;
A
#
# COMPACT_ATOMS: atom_id res chain seq x y z
N MET A 1 -12.40 0.31 10.60
CA MET A 1 -13.52 -0.16 11.45
C MET A 1 -12.86 -0.89 12.60
N ASP A 2 -13.07 -0.43 13.83
CA ASP A 2 -12.35 -0.88 15.03
C ASP A 2 -13.36 -1.51 16.00
N VAL A 3 -12.93 -2.54 16.74
CA VAL A 3 -13.76 -3.34 17.65
C VAL A 3 -14.45 -2.45 18.67
N ARG A 4 -13.74 -1.48 19.25
CA ARG A 4 -14.32 -0.52 20.20
C ARG A 4 -15.51 0.24 19.61
N LYS A 5 -15.35 0.77 18.40
CA LYS A 5 -16.40 1.52 17.70
C LYS A 5 -17.65 0.63 17.48
N THR A 6 -17.45 -0.63 17.13
CA THR A 6 -18.55 -1.59 16.96
C THR A 6 -19.29 -1.84 18.27
N VAL A 7 -18.56 -2.08 19.37
CA VAL A 7 -19.16 -2.31 20.69
C VAL A 7 -19.95 -1.08 21.15
N GLU A 8 -19.42 0.13 20.94
CA GLU A 8 -20.10 1.39 21.27
C GLU A 8 -21.39 1.58 20.46
N GLN A 9 -21.38 1.26 19.17
CA GLN A 9 -22.57 1.33 18.31
C GLN A 9 -23.67 0.36 18.75
N LEU A 10 -23.28 -0.87 19.11
CA LEU A 10 -24.22 -1.88 19.62
C LEU A 10 -24.78 -1.47 20.98
N ALA A 11 -23.95 -0.97 21.89
CA ALA A 11 -24.38 -0.48 23.18
C ALA A 11 -25.36 0.69 23.07
N ALA A 12 -25.16 1.60 22.11
CA ALA A 12 -26.11 2.70 21.83
C ALA A 12 -27.48 2.20 21.33
N SER A 13 -27.54 0.97 20.82
CA SER A 13 -28.77 0.30 20.38
C SER A 13 -29.33 -0.66 21.45
N ASP A 14 -28.87 -0.54 22.70
CA ASP A 14 -29.23 -1.40 23.84
C ASP A 14 -28.85 -2.89 23.64
N ILE A 15 -27.85 -3.17 22.81
CA ILE A 15 -27.33 -4.51 22.56
C ILE A 15 -26.10 -4.76 23.44
N ARG A 16 -26.18 -5.79 24.30
CA ARG A 16 -25.04 -6.26 25.09
C ARG A 16 -24.10 -7.12 24.27
N VAL A 17 -22.80 -6.97 24.49
CA VAL A 17 -21.75 -7.69 23.78
C VAL A 17 -20.92 -8.48 24.78
N HIS A 18 -21.05 -9.81 24.76
CA HIS A 18 -20.30 -10.68 25.66
C HIS A 18 -19.08 -11.27 24.95
N CYS A 19 -17.90 -11.12 25.56
CA CYS A 19 -16.68 -11.74 25.08
C CYS A 19 -16.42 -13.07 25.82
N LEU A 20 -16.69 -14.19 25.15
CA LEU A 20 -16.52 -15.52 25.74
C LEU A 20 -15.06 -15.83 26.11
N ALA A 21 -14.11 -15.36 25.30
CA ALA A 21 -12.67 -15.56 25.56
C ALA A 21 -12.17 -14.81 26.81
N LEU A 22 -12.86 -13.75 27.23
CA LEU A 22 -12.59 -13.02 28.47
C LEU A 22 -13.46 -13.53 29.64
N GLY A 23 -13.87 -14.81 29.61
CA GLY A 23 -14.71 -15.39 30.66
C GLY A 23 -16.17 -14.93 30.61
N GLY A 24 -16.66 -14.51 29.44
CA GLY A 24 -18.05 -14.07 29.25
C GLY A 24 -18.33 -12.63 29.68
N VAL A 25 -17.28 -11.83 29.90
CA VAL A 25 -17.39 -10.41 30.28
C VAL A 25 -18.26 -9.64 29.29
N ASP A 26 -19.21 -8.90 29.83
CA ASP A 26 -19.97 -7.91 29.07
C ASP A 26 -19.08 -6.69 28.77
N LEU A 27 -18.83 -6.41 27.50
CA LEU A 27 -18.01 -5.29 27.05
C LEU A 27 -18.75 -3.94 27.08
N THR A 28 -20.05 -3.93 27.38
CA THR A 28 -20.86 -2.71 27.43
C THR A 28 -20.89 -2.05 28.81
N ILE A 29 -20.56 -2.80 29.87
CA ILE A 29 -20.41 -2.27 31.24
C ILE A 29 -19.05 -1.60 31.45
N ALA A 30 -18.92 -0.79 32.52
CA ALA A 30 -17.72 -0.01 32.80
C ALA A 30 -16.44 -0.86 32.89
N ALA A 31 -16.49 -2.01 33.57
CA ALA A 31 -15.35 -2.92 33.69
C ALA A 31 -14.92 -3.51 32.32
N GLY A 32 -15.88 -3.98 31.52
CA GLY A 32 -15.60 -4.52 30.18
C GLY A 32 -15.05 -3.47 29.22
N LYS A 33 -15.55 -2.23 29.28
CA LYS A 33 -15.00 -1.09 28.53
C LYS A 33 -13.55 -0.80 28.92
N MET A 34 -13.21 -0.83 30.22
CA MET A 34 -11.85 -0.65 30.69
C MET A 34 -10.92 -1.76 30.19
N THR A 35 -11.34 -3.03 30.31
CA THR A 35 -10.55 -4.16 29.80
C THR A 35 -10.30 -4.05 28.30
N MET A 36 -11.33 -3.69 27.53
CA MET A 36 -11.20 -3.47 26.10
C MET A 36 -10.20 -2.34 25.79
N LEU A 37 -10.25 -1.22 26.52
CA LEU A 37 -9.32 -0.11 26.33
C LEU A 37 -7.86 -0.52 26.55
N VAL A 38 -7.59 -1.31 27.60
CA VAL A 38 -6.24 -1.83 27.86
C VAL A 38 -5.77 -2.71 26.71
N ILE A 39 -6.60 -3.65 26.25
CA ILE A 39 -6.25 -4.54 25.14
C ILE A 39 -6.04 -3.74 23.84
N SER A 40 -6.89 -2.76 23.56
CA SER A 40 -6.73 -1.86 22.41
C SER A 40 -5.40 -1.10 22.47
N ALA A 41 -4.99 -0.60 23.63
CA ALA A 41 -3.72 0.08 23.81
C ALA A 41 -2.52 -0.86 23.55
N VAL A 42 -2.59 -2.10 24.01
CA VAL A 42 -1.56 -3.11 23.70
C VAL A 42 -1.52 -3.41 22.20
N ALA A 43 -2.67 -3.57 21.55
CA ALA A 43 -2.74 -3.82 20.12
C ALA A 43 -2.18 -2.66 19.27
N GLU A 44 -2.42 -1.41 19.68
CA GLU A 44 -1.82 -0.23 19.06
C GLU A 44 -0.29 -0.22 19.21
N PHE A 45 0.21 -0.49 20.41
CA PHE A 45 1.64 -0.60 20.67
C PHE A 45 2.33 -1.68 19.80
N GLU A 46 1.73 -2.88 19.71
CA GLU A 46 2.28 -3.95 18.86
C GLU A 46 2.28 -3.58 17.37
N LYS A 47 1.24 -2.88 16.92
CA LYS A 47 1.16 -2.37 15.54
C LYS A 47 2.27 -1.37 15.26
N ASP A 48 2.56 -0.46 16.19
CA ASP A 48 3.63 0.51 16.03
C ASP A 48 5.00 -0.17 15.93
N LEU A 49 5.25 -1.19 16.76
CA LEU A 49 6.47 -2.01 16.67
C LEU A 49 6.59 -2.76 15.34
N LEU A 50 5.48 -3.27 14.79
CA LEU A 50 5.47 -3.92 13.47
C LEU A 50 5.79 -2.93 12.34
N ILE A 51 5.25 -1.71 12.43
CA ILE A 51 5.52 -0.63 11.48
C ILE A 51 7.01 -0.27 11.52
N GLU A 52 7.56 -0.04 12.71
CA GLU A 52 8.98 0.29 12.90
C GLU A 52 9.90 -0.79 12.30
N ARG A 53 9.59 -2.07 12.57
CA ARG A 53 10.33 -3.20 12.01
C ARG A 53 10.25 -3.24 10.48
N THR A 54 9.08 -2.94 9.92
CA THR A 54 8.87 -2.88 8.47
C THR A 54 9.70 -1.76 7.85
N HIS A 55 9.67 -0.55 8.44
CA HIS A 55 10.50 0.57 7.99
C HIS A 55 11.99 0.25 8.03
N SER A 56 12.45 -0.38 9.11
CA SER A 56 13.84 -0.83 9.23
C SER A 56 14.22 -1.84 8.14
N GLY A 57 13.33 -2.78 7.83
CA GLY A 57 13.52 -3.74 6.73
C GLY A 57 13.53 -3.08 5.36
N LEU A 58 12.64 -2.11 5.13
CA LEU A 58 12.59 -1.32 3.90
C LEU A 58 13.87 -0.50 3.73
N ALA A 59 14.37 0.15 4.79
CA ALA A 59 15.61 0.92 4.75
C ALA A 59 16.81 0.05 4.36
N ARG A 60 16.98 -1.12 4.97
CA ARG A 60 18.03 -2.08 4.58
C ARG A 60 17.90 -2.53 3.13
N THR A 61 16.67 -2.79 2.69
CA THR A 61 16.40 -3.27 1.32
C THR A 61 16.63 -2.17 0.28
N ARG A 62 16.31 -0.92 0.60
CA ARG A 62 16.66 0.27 -0.20
C ARG A 62 18.17 0.45 -0.30
N ALA A 63 18.89 0.34 0.83
CA ALA A 63 20.36 0.43 0.86
C ALA A 63 21.03 -0.68 0.03
N ALA A 64 20.42 -1.87 -0.05
CA ALA A 64 20.86 -2.96 -0.92
C ALA A 64 20.50 -2.74 -2.42
N GLY A 65 19.93 -1.60 -2.79
CA GLY A 65 19.60 -1.26 -4.17
C GLY A 65 18.43 -2.05 -4.77
N LYS A 66 17.62 -2.74 -3.95
CA LYS A 66 16.45 -3.44 -4.48
C LYS A 66 15.37 -2.45 -4.91
N ARG A 67 14.83 -2.67 -6.09
CA ARG A 67 13.73 -1.87 -6.64
C ARG A 67 12.43 -2.15 -5.88
N PHE A 68 11.72 -1.08 -5.55
CA PHE A 68 10.38 -1.12 -4.94
C PHE A 68 9.28 -0.83 -5.94
N GLY A 69 8.05 -1.21 -5.56
CA GLY A 69 6.84 -0.91 -6.30
C GLY A 69 6.59 -1.86 -7.47
N ARG A 70 5.58 -1.53 -8.28
CA ARG A 70 5.16 -2.35 -9.41
C ARG A 70 6.30 -2.45 -10.45
N PRO A 71 6.61 -3.66 -10.95
CA PRO A 71 7.52 -3.81 -12.08
C PRO A 71 7.08 -2.97 -13.28
N PRO A 72 8.03 -2.48 -14.10
CA PRO A 72 7.68 -1.66 -15.24
C PRO A 72 7.00 -2.55 -16.30
N ALA A 73 6.02 -2.00 -17.01
CA ALA A 73 5.35 -2.74 -18.08
C ALA A 73 6.30 -3.15 -19.22
N LEU A 74 7.37 -2.37 -19.44
CA LEU A 74 8.42 -2.64 -20.42
C LEU A 74 9.77 -2.76 -19.70
N ASN A 75 10.50 -3.83 -19.99
CA ASN A 75 11.90 -3.97 -19.60
C ASN A 75 12.80 -2.99 -20.39
N GLN A 76 14.07 -2.85 -20.01
CA GLN A 76 14.96 -1.87 -20.60
C GLN A 76 15.17 -2.04 -22.12
N LYS A 77 15.25 -3.29 -22.60
CA LYS A 77 15.39 -3.59 -24.04
C LYS A 77 14.15 -3.14 -24.82
N LEU A 78 12.96 -3.45 -24.31
CA LEU A 78 11.69 -3.07 -24.94
C LEU A 78 11.47 -1.55 -24.89
N ARG A 79 11.90 -0.88 -23.82
CA ARG A 79 11.88 0.59 -23.74
C ARG A 79 12.75 1.22 -24.82
N GLN A 80 13.96 0.72 -25.01
CA GLN A 80 14.88 1.21 -26.03
C GLN A 80 14.30 1.03 -27.44
N ALA A 81 13.77 -0.16 -27.74
CA ALA A 81 13.10 -0.43 -29.02
C ALA A 81 11.89 0.50 -29.26
N ALA A 82 11.07 0.75 -28.23
CA ALA A 82 9.95 1.68 -28.33
C ALA A 82 10.40 3.13 -28.58
N LEU A 83 11.49 3.58 -27.94
CA LEU A 83 12.07 4.91 -28.17
C LEU A 83 12.64 5.07 -29.58
N GLU A 84 13.30 4.03 -30.11
CA GLU A 84 13.80 4.02 -31.49
C GLU A 84 12.65 4.10 -32.50
N ARG A 85 11.56 3.37 -32.27
CA ARG A 85 10.35 3.48 -33.09
C ARG A 85 9.70 4.85 -33.01
N LEU A 86 9.68 5.48 -31.83
CA LEU A 86 9.21 6.86 -31.68
C LEU A 86 10.09 7.84 -32.49
N LYS A 87 11.41 7.68 -32.46
CA LYS A 87 12.35 8.50 -33.25
C LYS A 87 12.19 8.29 -34.76
N ALA A 88 11.84 7.08 -35.18
CA ALA A 88 11.50 6.77 -36.57
C ALA A 88 10.12 7.29 -37.02
N GLY A 89 9.40 8.01 -36.15
CA GLY A 89 8.11 8.63 -36.48
C GLY A 89 6.88 7.72 -36.31
N ALA A 90 7.02 6.54 -35.70
CA ALA A 90 5.87 5.66 -35.47
C ALA A 90 4.89 6.27 -34.44
N SER A 91 3.59 6.09 -34.68
CA SER A 91 2.56 6.63 -33.77
C SER A 91 2.55 5.92 -32.41
N ILE A 92 2.25 6.68 -31.35
CA ILE A 92 2.11 6.15 -29.98
C ILE A 92 1.13 4.96 -29.92
N SER A 93 0.03 5.05 -30.66
CA SER A 93 -1.00 4.00 -30.70
C SER A 93 -0.50 2.71 -31.34
N ALA A 94 0.32 2.80 -32.39
CA ALA A 94 0.89 1.62 -33.04
C ALA A 94 1.88 0.90 -32.13
N ILE A 95 2.79 1.65 -31.51
CA ILE A 95 3.79 1.13 -30.55
C ILE A 95 3.08 0.51 -29.35
N ALA A 96 2.06 1.16 -28.79
CA ALA A 96 1.32 0.63 -27.65
C ALA A 96 0.70 -0.75 -27.96
N ARG A 97 0.12 -0.94 -29.15
CA ARG A 97 -0.42 -2.24 -29.57
C ARG A 97 0.68 -3.28 -29.79
N GLU A 98 1.77 -2.91 -30.46
CA GLU A 98 2.91 -3.79 -30.74
C GLU A 98 3.50 -4.37 -29.46
N PHE A 99 3.67 -3.53 -28.44
CA PHE A 99 4.24 -3.94 -27.15
C PHE A 99 3.18 -4.40 -26.13
N GLY A 100 1.90 -4.48 -26.50
CA GLY A 100 0.83 -4.92 -25.60
C GLY A 100 0.63 -4.02 -24.36
N THR A 101 0.90 -2.72 -24.48
CA THR A 101 0.79 -1.76 -23.38
C THR A 101 -0.26 -0.69 -23.63
N SER A 102 -0.62 0.06 -22.58
CA SER A 102 -1.47 1.24 -22.74
C SER A 102 -0.72 2.36 -23.50
N ARG A 103 -1.47 3.22 -24.20
CA ARG A 103 -0.89 4.44 -24.81
C ARG A 103 -0.18 5.31 -23.78
N GLN A 104 -0.69 5.36 -22.55
CA GLN A 104 -0.11 6.10 -21.43
C GLN A 104 1.29 5.58 -21.04
N THR A 105 1.55 4.28 -21.20
CA THR A 105 2.88 3.70 -20.99
C THR A 105 3.90 4.29 -21.97
N ILE A 106 3.55 4.38 -23.25
CA ILE A 106 4.40 4.92 -24.31
C ILE A 106 4.53 6.44 -24.19
N MET A 107 3.46 7.15 -23.81
CA MET A 107 3.50 8.60 -23.59
C MET A 107 4.42 8.98 -22.42
N ARG A 108 4.38 8.26 -21.29
CA ARG A 108 5.34 8.47 -20.19
C ARG A 108 6.76 8.19 -20.64
N LEU A 109 6.99 7.07 -21.33
CA LEU A 109 8.32 6.74 -21.86
C LEU A 109 8.89 7.85 -22.75
N ARG A 110 8.04 8.48 -23.58
CA ARG A 110 8.42 9.64 -24.39
C ARG A 110 8.72 10.87 -23.54
N GLY A 111 7.92 11.14 -22.50
CA GLY A 111 8.14 12.25 -21.56
C GLY A 111 9.44 12.10 -20.78
N ASP A 112 9.69 10.92 -20.21
CA ASP A 112 10.90 10.58 -19.45
C ASP A 112 12.17 10.70 -20.32
N ALA A 113 12.06 10.50 -21.64
CA ALA A 113 13.18 10.65 -22.58
C ALA A 113 13.47 12.11 -22.99
N VAL A 114 12.53 13.03 -22.78
CA VAL A 114 12.67 14.46 -23.10
C VAL A 114 13.14 15.26 -21.88
N SER A 115 12.90 14.75 -20.67
CA SER A 115 13.39 15.31 -19.41
C SER A 115 14.45 14.38 -18.80
N PRO A 116 15.74 14.49 -19.16
CA PRO A 116 16.79 13.82 -18.40
C PRO A 116 16.86 14.49 -17.03
N GLU A 117 16.42 13.80 -15.97
CA GLU A 117 16.44 14.31 -14.61
C GLU A 117 17.87 14.72 -14.19
N LEU A 118 17.97 15.90 -13.56
CA LEU A 118 19.16 16.36 -12.84
C LEU A 118 19.52 15.35 -11.73
N PRO A 119 20.81 15.15 -11.43
CA PRO A 119 21.23 14.31 -10.31
C PRO A 119 20.81 14.95 -8.98
N ASP A 120 20.30 14.11 -8.07
CA ASP A 120 20.17 14.39 -6.62
C ASP A 120 21.55 14.71 -5.99
#